data_AF-A0A2N7XBG4-F1
#
_entry.id   AF-A0A2N7XBG4-F1
#
_cell.length_a   1.000
_cell.length_b   1.000
_cell.length_c   1.000
_cell.angle_alpha   90.00
_cell.angle_beta   90.00
_cell.angle_gamma   90.00
#
_symmetry.space_group_name_H-M   'P 1'
#
loop_
_entity.id
_entity.type
_entity.pdbx_description
1 polymer ?
#
loop_
_entity_poly.entity_id
_entity_poly.type
_entity_poly.pdbx_seq_one_letter_code
_entity_poly.pdbx_strand_id
1 'polypeptide(L)' 'MADARKELLDRYGKLPWETEELLSLLVLELLLRRMGFKAIHIGKTAISILAGKDPKIPTEKLL' A
#
# COMPACT_ATOMS: atom_id res chain seq x y z
N MET A 1 2.99 -6.02 -8.51
CA MET A 1 1.74 -6.05 -7.72
C MET A 1 0.82 -7.20 -8.15
N ALA A 2 0.58 -7.41 -9.45
CA ALA A 2 -0.17 -8.57 -9.94
C ALA A 2 0.43 -9.94 -9.50
N ASP A 3 1.74 -10.00 -9.28
CA ASP A 3 2.44 -11.25 -8.94
C ASP A 3 2.23 -11.71 -7.49
N ALA A 4 2.21 -10.81 -6.50
CA ALA A 4 2.13 -11.20 -5.09
C ALA A 4 0.79 -11.87 -4.75
N ARG A 5 -0.33 -11.30 -5.24
CA ARG A 5 -1.66 -11.90 -5.05
C ARG A 5 -1.75 -13.27 -5.73
N LYS A 6 -1.21 -13.39 -6.95
CA LYS A 6 -1.19 -14.63 -7.71
C LYS A 6 -0.36 -15.70 -6.99
N GLU A 7 0.81 -15.35 -6.48
CA GLU A 7 1.68 -16.27 -5.73
C GLU A 7 1.01 -16.73 -4.43
N LEU A 8 0.35 -15.83 -3.70
CA LEU A 8 -0.39 -16.20 -2.48
C LEU A 8 -1.55 -17.15 -2.78
N LEU A 9 -2.31 -16.89 -3.86
CA LEU A 9 -3.37 -17.78 -4.30
C LEU A 9 -2.84 -19.15 -4.74
N ASP A 10 -1.72 -19.18 -5.46
CA ASP A 10 -1.09 -20.41 -5.94
C ASP A 10 -0.60 -21.29 -4.79
N ARG A 11 0.03 -20.68 -3.78
CA ARG A 11 0.65 -21.40 -2.66
C ARG A 11 -0.32 -21.77 -1.55
N TYR A 12 -1.31 -20.93 -1.29
CA TYR A 12 -2.19 -21.04 -0.12
C TYR A 12 -3.66 -21.22 -0.47
N GLY A 13 -4.04 -21.12 -1.76
CA GLY A 13 -5.42 -21.18 -2.19
C GLY A 13 -6.20 -19.92 -1.84
N LYS A 14 -7.48 -20.07 -1.49
CA LYS A 14 -8.37 -18.94 -1.23
C LYS A 14 -7.83 -18.06 -0.09
N LEU A 15 -7.67 -16.77 -0.38
CA LEU A 15 -7.20 -15.80 0.61
C LEU A 15 -8.34 -15.40 1.57
N PRO A 16 -8.06 -15.28 2.88
CA PRO A 16 -8.95 -14.61 3.83
C PRO A 16 -9.18 -13.15 3.41
N TRP A 17 -10.33 -12.59 3.80
CA TRP A 17 -10.69 -11.23 3.42
C TRP A 17 -9.70 -10.20 3.99
N GLU A 18 -9.15 -10.46 5.18
CA GLU A 18 -8.13 -9.64 5.83
C GLU A 18 -6.85 -9.53 4.97
N THR A 19 -6.51 -10.60 4.24
CA THR A 19 -5.33 -10.63 3.36
C THR A 19 -5.57 -9.79 2.11
N GLU A 20 -6.77 -9.87 1.53
CA GLU A 20 -7.15 -9.04 0.37
C GLU A 20 -7.20 -7.54 0.76
N GLU A 21 -7.68 -7.21 1.96
CA GLU A 21 -7.62 -5.85 2.48
C GLU A 21 -6.18 -5.36 2.67
N LEU A 22 -5.30 -6.20 3.23
CA LEU A 22 -3.89 -5.85 3.42
C LEU A 22 -3.20 -5.57 2.07
N LEU A 23 -3.44 -6.42 1.06
CA LEU A 23 -2.92 -6.21 -0.29
C LEU A 23 -3.42 -4.89 -0.89
N SER A 24 -4.69 -4.55 -0.65
CA SER A 24 -5.29 -3.29 -1.10
C SER A 24 -4.64 -2.08 -0.42
N LEU A 25 -4.38 -2.17 0.89
CA LEU A 25 -3.67 -1.13 1.65
C LEU A 25 -2.23 -0.93 1.16
N LEU A 26 -1.52 -2.01 0.82
CA LEU A 26 -0.16 -1.93 0.25
C LEU A 26 -0.14 -1.25 -1.13
N VAL A 27 -1.12 -1.55 -1.98
CA VAL A 27 -1.27 -0.85 -3.27
C VAL A 27 -1.53 0.63 -3.05
N LEU A 28 -2.45 0.96 -2.13
CA LEU A 28 -2.76 2.34 -1.78
C LEU A 28 -1.50 3.07 -1.26
N GLU A 29 -0.76 2.47 -0.35
CA GLU A 29 0.50 3.03 0.16
C GLU A 29 1.50 3.33 -0.96
N LEU A 30 1.66 2.40 -1.91
CA LEU A 30 2.57 2.56 -3.03
C LEU A 30 2.13 3.72 -3.96
N LEU A 31 0.83 3.85 -4.22
CA LEU A 31 0.28 4.97 -4.98
C LEU A 31 0.53 6.31 -4.29
N LEU A 32 0.30 6.38 -2.99
CA LEU A 32 0.51 7.60 -2.21
C LEU A 32 1.96 8.05 -2.22
N ARG A 33 2.88 7.10 -2.08
CA ARG A 33 4.32 7.36 -2.20
C ARG A 33 4.68 7.89 -3.59
N ARG A 34 4.13 7.32 -4.67
CA ARG A 34 4.32 7.82 -6.05
C ARG A 34 3.80 9.23 -6.25
N MET A 35 2.74 9.59 -5.55
CA MET A 35 2.18 10.95 -5.56
C MET A 35 2.94 11.94 -4.65
N GLY A 36 3.96 11.48 -3.92
CA GLY A 36 4.73 12.32 -3.01
C GLY A 36 4.02 12.62 -1.69
N PHE A 37 3.10 11.74 -1.27
CA PHE A 37 2.52 11.78 0.07
C PHE A 37 3.35 10.95 1.04
N LYS A 38 3.53 11.47 2.25
CA LYS A 38 4.32 10.85 3.32
C LYS A 38 3.48 9.87 4.12
N ALA A 39 2.23 10.21 4.40
CA ALA A 39 1.35 9.40 5.23
C ALA A 39 -0.12 9.70 4.95
N ILE A 40 -0.97 8.69 5.15
CA ILE A 40 -2.41 8.85 5.34
C ILE A 40 -2.76 8.43 6.76
N HIS A 41 -3.56 9.25 7.42
CA HIS A 41 -4.18 8.92 8.69
C HIS A 41 -5.70 8.79 8.49
N ILE A 42 -6.24 7.61 8.78
CA ILE A 42 -7.67 7.34 8.74
C ILE A 42 -8.19 7.47 10.16
N GLY A 43 -8.77 8.62 10.49
CA GLY A 43 -9.46 8.86 11.75
C GLY A 43 -10.92 8.42 11.67
N LYS A 44 -11.60 8.40 12.82
CA LYS A 44 -13.03 8.01 12.91
C LYS A 44 -13.97 8.92 12.11
N THR A 45 -13.58 10.17 11.88
CA THR A 45 -14.43 11.21 11.26
C THR A 45 -13.83 11.81 10.00
N ALA A 46 -12.53 11.61 9.76
CA ALA A 46 -11.82 12.25 8.67
C ALA A 46 -10.61 11.44 8.23
N ILE A 47 -10.25 11.60 6.96
CA ILE A 47 -9.00 11.12 6.37
C ILE A 47 -8.08 12.33 6.24
N SER A 48 -6.87 12.23 6.78
CA SER A 48 -5.84 13.28 6.65
C SER A 48 -4.67 12.76 5.82
N ILE A 49 -4.25 13.54 4.84
CA ILE A 49 -3.11 13.21 3.96
C ILE A 49 -1.98 14.20 4.27
N LEU A 50 -0.82 13.68 4.66
CA LEU A 50 0.38 14.47 4.88
C LEU A 50 1.19 14.50 3.58
N ALA A 51 1.25 15.67 2.95
CA ALA A 51 2.09 15.93 1.79
C ALA A 51 3.58 15.98 2.18
N GLY A 52 4.45 15.47 1.32
CA GLY A 52 5.89 15.49 1.51
C GLY A 52 6.54 14.18 1.08
N LYS A 53 7.77 14.25 0.54
CA LYS A 53 8.55 13.05 0.24
C LYS A 53 9.01 12.41 1.54
N ASP A 54 8.83 11.10 1.68
CA ASP A 54 9.36 10.36 2.82
C ASP A 54 10.91 10.38 2.75
N PRO A 55 11.61 10.99 3.73
CA PRO A 55 13.07 11.13 3.69
C PRO A 55 13.81 9.80 3.83
N LYS A 56 13.14 8.71 4.22
CA LYS A 56 13.79 7.43 4.53
C LYS A 56 14.00 6.51 3.33
N ILE A 57 13.41 6.78 2.17
CA ILE A 57 13.48 5.87 1.01
C ILE A 57 13.75 6.68 -0.26
N PRO A 58 14.88 6.45 -0.96
CA PRO A 58 15.14 7.09 -2.25
C PRO A 58 14.04 6.72 -3.24
N THR A 59 13.43 7.73 -3.86
CA THR A 59 12.38 7.61 -4.90
C THR A 59 12.80 6.64 -6.04
N GLU A 60 14.10 6.43 -6.22
CA GLU A 60 14.71 5.56 -7.25
C GLU A 60 14.53 4.06 -7.00
N LYS A 61 14.11 3.62 -5.81
CA LYS A 61 13.91 2.19 -5.48
C LYS A 61 12.47 1.68 -5.66
N LEU A 62 11.58 2.48 -6.25
CA LEU A 62 10.16 2.15 -6.42
C LEU A 62 9.81 1.57 -7.81
N LEU A 63 10.83 1.18 -8.60
CA LEU A 63 10.71 0.54 -9.91
C LEU A 63 11.46 -0.79 -9.92
#